data_AF-A0AAW7E6D9-F1
#
_entry.id   AF-A0AAW7E6D9-F1
#
_cell.length_a   1.000
_cell.length_b   1.000
_cell.length_c   1.000
_cell.angle_alpha   90.00
_cell.angle_beta   90.00
_cell.angle_gamma   90.00
#
_symmetry.space_group_name_H-M   'P 1'
#
loop_
_entity.id
_entity.type
_entity.pdbx_description
1 polymer ?
#
loop_
_entity_poly.entity_id
_entity_poly.type
_entity_poly.pdbx_seq_one_letter_code
_entity_poly.pdbx_strand_id
1 'polypeptide(L)' 'MNFRKQNPVWRTVSYNRNIGSLSKKDYEFIRDSLENYLSYLQSVPINNHDDIDKLKIFFIKLDHHIDKM' A
#
# COMPACT_ATOMS: atom_id res chain seq x y z
N MET A 1 6.86 -49.93 -11.93
CA MET A 1 7.39 -48.94 -12.89
C MET A 1 7.19 -47.56 -12.29
N ASN A 2 8.27 -46.84 -11.93
CA ASN A 2 8.19 -45.49 -11.37
C ASN A 2 8.27 -44.47 -12.51
N PHE A 3 7.13 -43.93 -12.90
CA PHE A 3 7.07 -42.80 -13.83
C PHE A 3 7.57 -41.55 -13.10
N ARG A 4 8.83 -41.17 -13.33
CA ARG A 4 9.31 -39.84 -12.96
C ARG A 4 8.50 -38.83 -13.77
N LYS A 5 7.59 -38.13 -13.11
CA LYS A 5 6.78 -37.04 -13.68
C LYS A 5 7.74 -35.94 -14.12
N GLN A 6 8.14 -35.95 -15.39
CA GLN A 6 9.00 -34.91 -15.94
C GLN A 6 8.23 -33.58 -15.90
N ASN A 7 8.82 -32.58 -15.25
CA ASN A 7 8.26 -31.26 -15.16
C ASN A 7 8.54 -30.54 -16.49
N PRO A 8 7.53 -30.25 -17.32
CA PRO A 8 7.79 -29.65 -18.62
C PRO A 8 8.47 -28.28 -18.49
N VAL A 9 9.54 -28.08 -19.28
CA VAL A 9 10.39 -26.87 -19.32
C VAL A 9 9.59 -25.62 -19.72
N TRP A 10 8.45 -25.78 -20.37
CA TRP A 10 7.53 -24.69 -20.74
C TRP A 10 6.54 -24.31 -19.63
N ARG A 11 6.69 -24.85 -18.41
CA ARG A 11 5.92 -24.38 -17.25
C ARG A 11 6.15 -22.88 -17.13
N THR A 12 5.15 -22.12 -17.55
CA THR A 12 5.01 -20.69 -17.34
C THR A 12 5.53 -20.36 -15.96
N VAL A 13 6.57 -19.51 -15.91
CA VAL A 13 7.14 -18.91 -14.70
C VAL A 13 6.06 -18.81 -13.64
N SER A 14 6.23 -19.46 -12.48
CA SER A 14 5.16 -19.53 -11.48
C SER A 14 4.76 -18.12 -11.11
N TYR A 15 3.60 -17.68 -11.61
CA TYR A 15 3.15 -16.31 -11.43
C TYR A 15 2.96 -16.06 -9.94
N ASN A 16 3.79 -15.18 -9.38
CA ASN A 16 3.69 -14.77 -8.00
C ASN A 16 2.85 -13.49 -7.93
N ARG A 17 1.63 -13.62 -7.39
CA ARG A 17 0.68 -12.50 -7.21
C ARG A 17 1.14 -11.46 -6.18
N ASN A 18 2.13 -11.78 -5.36
CA ASN A 18 2.67 -10.88 -4.35
C ASN A 18 3.74 -9.94 -4.93
N ILE A 19 4.17 -10.14 -6.18
CA ILE A 19 5.09 -9.20 -6.84
C ILE A 19 4.34 -7.88 -7.04
N GLY A 20 4.84 -6.81 -6.43
CA GLY A 20 4.23 -5.48 -6.48
C GLY A 20 3.16 -5.23 -5.41
N SER A 21 2.89 -6.19 -4.51
CA SER A 21 2.04 -5.92 -3.35
C SER A 21 2.82 -5.12 -2.31
N LEU A 22 2.23 -4.04 -1.82
CA LEU A 22 2.78 -3.26 -0.72
C LEU A 22 2.74 -4.08 0.57
N SER A 23 3.86 -4.09 1.29
CA SER A 23 3.94 -4.63 2.64
C SER A 23 3.40 -3.61 3.64
N LYS A 24 3.12 -4.08 4.87
CA LYS A 24 2.71 -3.20 5.97
C LYS A 24 3.65 -2.02 6.18
N LYS A 25 4.97 -2.25 6.10
CA LYS A 25 5.99 -1.20 6.23
C LYS A 25 5.91 -0.16 5.13
N ASP A 26 5.56 -0.57 3.91
CA ASP A 26 5.40 0.37 2.79
C ASP A 26 4.19 1.28 3.03
N TYR A 27 3.09 0.73 3.57
CA TYR A 27 1.94 1.54 3.97
C TYR A 27 2.22 2.47 5.15
N GLU A 28 2.96 2.02 6.16
CA GLU A 28 3.43 2.87 7.27
C GLU A 28 4.27 4.04 6.74
N PHE A 29 5.19 3.77 5.81
CA PHE A 29 5.98 4.82 5.15
C PHE A 29 5.12 5.82 4.36
N ILE A 30 4.11 5.34 3.63
CA ILE A 30 3.15 6.19 2.92
C ILE A 30 2.37 7.05 3.92
N ARG A 31 1.92 6.48 5.05
CA ARG A 31 1.21 7.22 6.09
C ARG A 31 2.05 8.37 6.62
N ASP A 32 3.29 8.09 7.03
CA ASP A 32 4.18 9.12 7.59
C ASP A 32 4.50 10.22 6.55
N SER A 33 4.63 9.85 5.28
CA SER A 33 4.81 10.81 4.18
C SER A 33 3.61 11.73 4.01
N LEU A 34 2.40 11.18 4.07
CA LEU A 34 1.16 11.96 3.99
C LEU A 34 0.96 12.83 5.22
N GLU A 35 1.44 12.42 6.39
CA GLU A 35 1.30 13.19 7.64
C GLU A 35 2.16 14.46 7.60
N ASN A 36 3.36 14.36 7.04
CA ASN A 36 4.19 15.51 6.71
C ASN A 36 3.49 16.45 5.71
N TYR A 37 2.81 15.89 4.69
CA TYR A 37 2.05 16.68 3.72
C TYR A 37 0.83 17.36 4.36
N LEU A 38 0.12 16.69 5.27
CA LEU A 38 -0.98 17.29 6.04
C LEU A 38 -0.48 18.48 6.86
N SER A 39 0.68 18.33 7.52
CA SER A 39 1.30 19.40 8.29
C SER A 39 1.64 20.60 7.41
N TYR A 40 2.16 20.35 6.20
CA TYR A 40 2.37 21.38 5.20
C TYR A 40 1.05 22.08 4.80
N LEU A 41 0.01 21.32 4.45
CA LEU A 41 -1.29 21.88 4.05
C LEU A 41 -1.92 22.77 5.13
N GLN A 42 -1.73 22.42 6.41
CA GLN A 42 -2.20 23.21 7.56
C GLN A 42 -1.41 24.51 7.77
N SER A 43 -0.14 24.53 7.36
CA SER A 43 0.72 25.72 7.49
C SER A 43 0.48 26.77 6.40
N VAL A 44 -0.13 26.37 5.27
CA VAL A 44 -0.36 27.24 4.13
C VAL A 44 -1.61 28.10 4.38
N PRO A 45 -1.55 29.44 4.23
CA PRO A 45 -2.67 30.36 4.48
C PRO A 45 -3.68 30.38 3.32
N ILE A 46 -3.96 29.23 2.73
CA ILE A 46 -4.94 29.03 1.65
C ILE A 46 -6.11 28.21 2.21
N ASN A 47 -7.32 28.45 1.71
CA ASN A 47 -8.50 27.68 2.10
C ASN A 47 -8.42 26.23 1.56
N ASN A 48 -7.69 25.37 2.26
CA ASN A 48 -7.50 23.95 1.96
C ASN A 48 -8.34 23.03 2.86
N HIS A 49 -9.42 23.56 3.47
CA HIS A 49 -10.18 22.83 4.49
C HIS A 49 -10.77 21.51 3.98
N ASP A 50 -11.34 21.51 2.76
CA ASP A 50 -11.91 20.30 2.17
C ASP A 50 -10.88 19.20 1.93
N ASP A 51 -9.67 19.57 1.50
CA ASP A 51 -8.61 18.60 1.21
C ASP A 51 -7.97 18.07 2.48
N ILE A 52 -7.86 18.91 3.52
CA ILE A 52 -7.47 18.49 4.87
C ILE A 52 -8.46 17.46 5.42
N ASP A 53 -9.76 17.68 5.27
CA ASP A 53 -10.79 16.75 5.76
C ASP A 53 -10.78 15.43 4.99
N LYS A 54 -10.67 15.48 3.65
CA LYS A 54 -10.53 14.26 2.84
C LYS A 54 -9.29 13.47 3.25
N LEU A 55 -8.17 14.13 3.50
CA LEU A 55 -6.91 13.49 3.88
C LEU A 55 -7.02 12.85 5.28
N LYS A 56 -7.68 13.52 6.23
CA LYS A 56 -7.97 12.95 7.56
C LYS A 56 -8.86 11.71 7.48
N ILE A 57 -9.92 11.74 6.67
CA ILE A 57 -10.77 10.56 6.44
C ILE A 57 -9.97 9.42 5.80
N PHE A 58 -9.06 9.74 4.88
CA PHE A 58 -8.18 8.76 4.27
C PHE A 58 -7.26 8.10 5.30
N PHE A 59 -6.67 8.85 6.23
CA PHE A 59 -5.85 8.27 7.31
C PHE A 59 -6.60 7.23 8.13
N ILE A 60 -7.84 7.51 8.52
CA ILE A 60 -8.67 6.55 9.27
C ILE A 60 -8.81 5.23 8.50
N LYS A 61 -9.06 5.30 7.19
CA LYS A 61 -9.20 4.11 6.33
C LYS A 61 -7.86 3.39 6.15
N LEU A 62 -6.78 4.15 5.99
CA LEU A 62 -5.43 3.62 5.82
C LEU A 62 -4.94 2.90 7.08
N ASP A 63 -5.12 3.51 8.25
CA ASP A 63 -4.77 2.91 9.54
C ASP A 63 -5.57 1.63 9.78
N HIS A 64 -6.87 1.64 9.48
CA HIS A 64 -7.68 0.42 9.54
C HIS A 64 -7.16 -0.66 8.59
N HIS A 65 -6.72 -0.29 7.38
CA HIS A 65 -6.13 -1.25 6.44
C HIS A 65 -4.83 -1.86 6.98
N ILE A 66 -3.93 -1.02 7.51
CA ILE A 66 -2.64 -1.42 8.12
C ILE A 66 -2.83 -2.33 9.33
N ASP A 67 -3.86 -2.08 10.15
CA ASP A 67 -4.19 -2.91 11.31
C ASP A 67 -4.72 -4.30 10.91
N LYS A 68 -5.41 -4.39 9.77
CA LYS A 68 -6.01 -5.65 9.27
C LYS A 68 -5.04 -6.50 8.45
N MET A 69 -3.87 -5.98 8.07
CA MET A 69 -2.78 -6.70 7.40
C MET A 69 -1.94 -7.50 8.38
#